data_AF-A0A4Q0SUW8-F1
#
_entry.id   AF-A0A4Q0SUW8-F1
#
_cell.length_a   1.000
_cell.length_b   1.000
_cell.length_c   1.000
_cell.angle_alpha   90.00
_cell.angle_beta   90.00
_cell.angle_gamma   90.00
#
_symmetry.space_group_name_H-M   'P 1'
#
loop_
_entity.id
_entity.type
_entity.pdbx_description
1 polymer ?
#
loop_
_entity_poly.entity_id
_entity_poly.type
_entity_poly.pdbx_seq_one_letter_code
_entity_poly.pdbx_strand_id
1 'polypeptide(L)'
;MQLWNDYEGKTIAGVYTIGRLLRPEGRSAFFEITNGPEASSVMRITESLNDEEQMLERWRKVSELKHENLIAMRKYGETVFDGTPLTYAVIEASDAALADILAERPLTHEEAMQVGRSVVAALTLLHANGLVHRHIEAANVVAVGEVVKLRSDCASECLADPELTTAAECQELIDRDVHDLSLLLLRVLTLEKKLSPSTKLIAPFDKIVPNGISGSWGLEQISKTLNPSVLKPLVPESVTTSKPIVAGPQVPQAKLDFQTEPAPQVAEHVPTVSHGPIVLPRHHVEEPAERGFRWWIGCAAAVLVAFLLYFHYSGGKKTETAQAPAAPIVESSAPVASATTVPESVVQPVVKQEAPPAPSHMQAGWYVIAYTYNHEDQAWKKVSAIIKQHASLKPLVVSPNGRGPFMIAFGGAMSREEAEAVRSRARKAGMPRDTFIRNYPSQG
;
A
#
# COMPACT_ATOMS: atom_id res chain seq x y z
N MET A 1 -3.01 23.94 1.98
CA MET A 1 -2.83 22.47 1.91
C MET A 1 -1.48 22.28 1.25
N GLN A 2 -0.51 21.77 2.00
CA GLN A 2 0.85 21.57 1.52
C GLN A 2 0.85 20.31 0.65
N LEU A 3 1.41 20.38 -0.54
CA LEU A 3 1.52 19.21 -1.40
C LEU A 3 2.67 18.34 -0.90
N TRP A 4 2.60 17.02 -1.13
CA TRP A 4 3.68 16.12 -0.71
C TRP A 4 5.04 16.47 -1.32
N ASN A 5 5.07 17.07 -2.52
CA ASN A 5 6.31 17.56 -3.14
C ASN A 5 6.97 18.70 -2.34
N ASP A 6 6.22 19.45 -1.54
CA ASP A 6 6.75 20.58 -0.76
C ASP A 6 7.62 20.12 0.42
N TYR A 7 7.57 18.82 0.74
CA TYR A 7 8.37 18.17 1.78
C TYR A 7 9.77 17.75 1.27
N GLU A 8 9.99 17.69 -0.04
CA GLU A 8 11.29 17.26 -0.57
C GLU A 8 12.43 18.18 -0.12
N GLY A 9 13.55 17.59 0.28
CA GLY A 9 14.72 18.31 0.81
C GLY A 9 14.56 18.86 2.23
N LYS A 10 13.43 18.61 2.91
CA LYS A 10 13.18 19.05 4.29
C LYS A 10 13.71 18.06 5.31
N THR A 11 13.79 18.49 6.57
CA THR A 11 14.16 17.62 7.69
C THR A 11 12.95 17.31 8.55
N ILE A 12 12.66 16.03 8.73
CA ILE A 12 11.53 15.50 9.49
C ILE A 12 12.02 14.91 10.81
N ALA A 13 11.22 15.09 11.88
CA ALA A 13 11.57 14.68 13.24
C ALA A 13 12.93 15.22 13.74
N GLY A 14 13.38 16.34 13.19
CA GLY A 14 14.63 17.01 13.54
C GLY A 14 15.92 16.30 13.10
N VAL A 15 15.83 15.10 12.51
CA VAL A 15 17.02 14.27 12.23
C VAL A 15 17.05 13.63 10.84
N TYR A 16 15.91 13.47 10.17
CA TYR A 16 15.84 12.80 8.87
C TYR A 16 15.69 13.82 7.74
N THR A 17 16.74 14.02 6.96
CA THR A 17 16.61 14.81 5.72
C THR A 17 16.01 13.93 4.64
N ILE A 18 14.80 14.26 4.22
CA ILE A 18 14.10 13.52 3.16
C ILE A 18 14.46 14.09 1.78
N GLY A 19 14.64 13.19 0.82
CA GLY A 19 14.95 13.51 -0.56
C GLY A 19 13.70 13.58 -1.41
N ARG A 20 13.74 12.86 -2.53
CA ARG A 20 12.66 12.79 -3.51
C ARG A 20 11.43 12.08 -2.96
N LEU A 21 10.24 12.54 -3.35
CA LEU A 21 8.98 11.82 -3.22
C LEU A 21 8.99 10.60 -4.14
N LEU A 22 8.93 9.41 -3.54
CA LEU A 22 8.82 8.14 -4.25
C LEU A 22 7.39 7.88 -4.69
N ARG A 23 6.42 8.08 -3.78
CA ARG A 23 5.02 7.75 -4.03
C ARG A 23 4.08 8.48 -3.06
N PRO A 24 3.01 9.13 -3.55
CA PRO A 24 1.87 9.51 -2.73
C PRO A 24 0.90 8.34 -2.57
N GLU A 25 0.33 8.16 -1.38
CA GLU A 25 -0.62 7.09 -1.04
C GLU A 25 -1.70 7.61 -0.09
N GLY A 26 -2.77 8.19 -0.65
CA GLY A 26 -3.87 8.77 0.13
C GLY A 26 -3.37 9.93 1.02
N ARG A 27 -3.50 9.75 2.34
CA ARG A 27 -2.98 10.68 3.36
C ARG A 27 -1.53 10.39 3.79
N SER A 28 -0.86 9.47 3.09
CA SER A 28 0.53 9.14 3.31
C SER A 28 1.37 9.45 2.07
N ALA A 29 2.67 9.57 2.25
CA ALA A 29 3.65 9.68 1.18
C ALA A 29 4.98 9.04 1.59
N PHE A 30 5.70 8.54 0.60
CA PHE A 30 6.97 7.83 0.77
C PHE A 30 8.11 8.66 0.18
N PHE A 31 9.18 8.84 0.94
CA PHE A 31 10.33 9.64 0.56
C PHE A 31 11.63 8.86 0.78
N GLU A 32 12.64 9.15 -0.03
CA GLU A 32 14.01 8.71 0.26
C GLU A 32 14.54 9.42 1.51
N ILE A 33 15.34 8.73 2.33
CA ILE A 33 16.11 9.38 3.40
C ILE A 33 17.54 9.60 2.88
N THR A 34 17.89 10.88 2.69
CA THR A 34 19.20 11.29 2.15
C THR A 34 20.24 11.52 3.25
N ASN A 35 19.81 11.89 4.46
CA ASN A 35 20.70 12.08 5.61
C ASN A 35 19.97 11.77 6.93
N GLY A 36 20.76 11.42 7.95
CA GLY A 36 20.29 11.05 9.28
C GLY A 36 20.59 9.59 9.63
N PRO A 37 20.10 9.12 10.78
CA PRO A 37 20.11 7.69 11.10
C PRO A 37 19.42 6.91 9.97
N GLU A 38 19.95 5.73 9.65
CA GLU A 38 19.33 4.84 8.64
C GLU A 38 19.24 5.44 7.22
N ALA A 39 20.18 6.32 6.86
CA ALA A 39 20.32 6.83 5.50
C ALA A 39 20.25 5.69 4.46
N SER A 40 19.61 5.95 3.33
CA SER A 40 19.21 4.95 2.31
C SER A 40 18.01 4.08 2.66
N SER A 41 17.29 4.38 3.75
CA SER A 41 15.96 3.82 4.03
C SER A 41 14.86 4.70 3.41
N VAL A 42 13.61 4.24 3.49
CA VAL A 42 12.44 4.99 3.02
C VAL A 42 11.68 5.53 4.23
N MET A 43 11.25 6.79 4.15
CA MET A 43 10.36 7.41 5.13
C MET A 43 8.93 7.41 4.60
N ARG A 44 8.03 6.76 5.32
CA ARG A 44 6.59 6.97 5.21
C ARG A 44 6.20 8.14 6.12
N ILE A 45 5.55 9.15 5.57
CA ILE A 45 4.93 10.26 6.31
C ILE A 45 3.42 10.14 6.14
N THR A 46 2.67 10.36 7.21
CA THR A 46 1.20 10.30 7.21
C THR A 46 0.65 11.51 7.94
N GLU A 47 -0.34 12.18 7.33
CA GLU A 47 -1.07 13.26 8.00
C GLU A 47 -1.88 12.70 9.18
N SER A 48 -1.72 13.34 10.35
CA SER A 48 -2.42 13.01 11.58
C SER A 48 -3.92 13.31 11.47
N LEU A 49 -4.77 12.33 11.80
CA LEU A 49 -6.24 12.41 11.78
C LEU A 49 -6.89 11.86 13.08
N ASN A 50 -6.22 12.01 14.23
CA ASN A 50 -6.64 11.52 15.55
C ASN A 50 -6.62 9.98 15.67
N ASP A 51 -5.75 9.32 14.93
CA ASP A 51 -5.52 7.87 14.99
C ASP A 51 -4.04 7.51 15.15
N GLU A 52 -3.22 8.48 15.54
CA GLU A 52 -1.76 8.37 15.66
C GLU A 52 -1.41 7.31 16.69
N GLU A 53 -2.04 7.34 17.87
CA GLU A 53 -1.81 6.37 18.94
C GLU A 53 -2.07 4.93 18.46
N GLN A 54 -3.20 4.70 17.78
CA GLN A 54 -3.53 3.37 17.27
C GLN A 54 -2.58 2.94 16.14
N MET A 55 -2.11 3.88 15.32
CA MET A 55 -1.14 3.60 14.26
C MET A 55 0.24 3.26 14.82
N LEU A 56 0.72 4.04 15.80
CA LEU A 56 2.00 3.82 16.46
C LEU A 56 2.02 2.51 17.25
N GLU A 57 0.92 2.12 17.89
CA GLU A 57 0.82 0.83 18.58
C GLU A 57 0.88 -0.35 17.60
N ARG A 58 0.20 -0.24 16.45
CA ARG A 58 0.32 -1.25 15.36
C ARG A 58 1.75 -1.34 14.86
N TRP A 59 2.38 -0.20 14.59
CA TRP A 59 3.76 -0.12 14.11
C TRP A 59 4.77 -0.66 15.12
N ARG A 60 4.54 -0.45 16.42
CA ARG A 60 5.33 -1.08 17.49
C ARG A 60 5.31 -2.59 17.39
N LYS A 61 4.12 -3.20 17.36
CA LYS A 61 3.98 -4.67 17.25
C LYS A 61 4.62 -5.21 15.99
N VAL A 62 4.40 -4.54 14.86
CA VAL A 62 4.97 -4.94 13.57
C VAL A 62 6.50 -4.83 13.56
N SER A 63 7.08 -3.80 14.20
CA SER A 63 8.54 -3.62 14.28
C SER A 63 9.26 -4.71 15.07
N GLU A 64 8.56 -5.42 15.95
CA GLU A 64 9.07 -6.56 16.70
C GLU A 64 9.19 -7.83 15.83
N LEU A 65 8.47 -7.87 14.70
CA LEU A 65 8.46 -9.02 13.79
C LEU A 65 9.58 -8.91 12.74
N LYS A 66 10.53 -9.85 12.81
CA LYS A 66 11.65 -9.95 11.87
C LYS A 66 11.52 -11.19 11.00
N HIS A 67 11.43 -11.01 9.70
CA HIS A 67 11.28 -12.11 8.75
C HIS A 67 11.82 -11.72 7.37
N GLU A 68 12.36 -12.69 6.63
CA GLU A 68 13.00 -12.43 5.33
C GLU A 68 12.02 -11.85 4.29
N ASN A 69 10.76 -12.29 4.31
CA ASN A 69 9.71 -11.85 3.38
C ASN A 69 8.84 -10.69 3.92
N LEU A 70 9.25 -10.00 4.98
CA LEU A 70 8.51 -8.86 5.52
C LEU A 70 9.43 -7.64 5.57
N ILE A 71 8.98 -6.49 5.05
CA ILE A 71 9.76 -5.24 5.07
C ILE A 71 9.99 -4.80 6.51
N ALA A 72 11.26 -4.59 6.87
CA ALA A 72 11.61 -4.22 8.22
C ALA A 72 11.15 -2.78 8.53
N MET A 73 10.41 -2.62 9.61
CA MET A 73 10.10 -1.32 10.21
C MET A 73 11.15 -1.03 11.28
N ARG A 74 11.86 0.09 11.11
CA ARG A 74 13.05 0.38 11.90
C ARG A 74 12.79 1.42 12.98
N LYS A 75 12.14 2.52 12.59
CA LYS A 75 11.74 3.60 13.48
C LYS A 75 10.36 4.09 13.13
N TYR A 76 9.67 4.65 14.11
CA TYR A 76 8.41 5.34 13.92
C TYR A 76 8.20 6.36 15.04
N GLY A 77 7.29 7.30 14.83
CA GLY A 77 6.93 8.29 15.83
C GLY A 77 6.05 9.40 15.29
N GLU A 78 5.78 10.36 16.15
CA GLU A 78 5.07 11.59 15.82
C GLU A 78 6.05 12.75 15.64
N THR A 79 5.65 13.73 14.85
CA THR A 79 6.38 14.97 14.67
C THR A 79 5.44 16.08 14.26
N VAL A 80 5.92 17.32 14.36
CA VAL A 80 5.22 18.49 13.83
C VAL A 80 6.14 19.14 12.82
N PHE A 81 5.67 19.31 11.60
CA PHE A 81 6.42 19.96 10.51
C PHE A 81 5.61 21.14 9.99
N ASP A 82 6.21 22.34 9.99
CA ASP A 82 5.55 23.60 9.59
C ASP A 82 4.14 23.79 10.24
N GLY A 83 4.01 23.41 11.52
CA GLY A 83 2.76 23.48 12.27
C GLY A 83 1.73 22.38 11.95
N THR A 84 2.06 21.45 11.05
CA THR A 84 1.23 20.29 10.71
C THR A 84 1.66 19.07 11.51
N PRO A 85 0.77 18.46 12.31
CA PRO A 85 1.06 17.21 13.00
C PRO A 85 1.13 16.05 11.99
N LEU A 86 2.17 15.22 12.13
CA LEU A 86 2.46 14.11 11.23
C LEU A 86 2.88 12.89 12.06
N THR A 87 2.57 11.72 11.53
CA THR A 87 3.15 10.45 11.97
C THR A 87 4.14 9.99 10.91
N TYR A 88 5.30 9.46 11.31
CA TYR A 88 6.30 8.95 10.38
C TYR A 88 6.74 7.53 10.74
N ALA A 89 7.14 6.75 9.74
CA ALA A 89 7.84 5.49 9.89
C ALA A 89 9.04 5.44 8.95
N VAL A 90 10.18 4.95 9.45
CA VAL A 90 11.35 4.59 8.67
C VAL A 90 11.30 3.10 8.41
N ILE A 91 11.27 2.74 7.14
CA ILE A 91 11.17 1.36 6.66
C ILE A 91 12.35 1.04 5.74
N GLU A 92 12.70 -0.23 5.68
CA GLU A 92 13.67 -0.74 4.71
C GLU A 92 13.33 -0.28 3.28
N ALA A 93 14.34 0.18 2.54
CA ALA A 93 14.19 0.56 1.14
C ALA A 93 14.02 -0.67 0.25
N SER A 94 13.24 -0.50 -0.82
CA SER A 94 12.97 -1.52 -1.82
C SER A 94 13.34 -1.03 -3.21
N ASP A 95 13.76 -1.94 -4.07
CA ASP A 95 14.22 -1.63 -5.42
C ASP A 95 13.05 -1.37 -6.38
N ALA A 96 11.97 -2.15 -6.27
CA ALA A 96 10.79 -2.04 -7.11
C ALA A 96 9.54 -2.60 -6.42
N ALA A 97 8.36 -2.07 -6.76
CA ALA A 97 7.09 -2.68 -6.40
C ALA A 97 6.61 -3.64 -7.49
N LEU A 98 5.95 -4.72 -7.10
CA LEU A 98 5.38 -5.69 -8.02
C LEU A 98 4.36 -5.04 -8.98
N ALA A 99 3.65 -3.99 -8.54
CA ALA A 99 2.75 -3.22 -9.39
C ALA A 99 3.44 -2.64 -10.64
N ASP A 100 4.70 -2.22 -10.53
CA ASP A 100 5.46 -1.63 -11.63
C ASP A 100 5.77 -2.71 -12.68
N ILE A 101 6.14 -3.92 -12.24
CA ILE A 101 6.37 -5.08 -13.11
C ILE A 101 5.07 -5.48 -13.83
N LEU A 102 3.95 -5.54 -13.09
CA LEU A 102 2.65 -5.92 -13.65
C LEU A 102 2.05 -4.88 -14.60
N ALA A 103 2.57 -3.64 -14.60
CA ALA A 103 2.20 -2.65 -15.60
C ALA A 103 2.78 -2.99 -16.98
N GLU A 104 3.89 -3.73 -17.03
CA GLU A 104 4.58 -4.09 -18.26
C GLU A 104 4.21 -5.48 -18.75
N ARG A 105 4.14 -6.47 -17.85
CA ARG A 105 3.91 -7.88 -18.21
C ARG A 105 3.35 -8.72 -17.07
N PRO A 106 2.71 -9.86 -17.36
CA PRO A 106 2.52 -10.90 -16.36
C PRO A 106 3.88 -11.49 -15.92
N LEU A 107 3.89 -12.09 -14.73
CA LEU A 107 4.99 -12.87 -14.22
C LEU A 107 5.07 -14.23 -14.91
N THR A 108 6.28 -14.75 -15.00
CA THR A 108 6.54 -16.15 -15.31
C THR A 108 6.05 -17.05 -14.18
N HIS A 109 5.96 -18.36 -14.47
CA HIS A 109 5.55 -19.34 -13.47
C HIS A 109 6.45 -19.35 -12.22
N GLU A 110 7.77 -19.29 -12.43
CA GLU A 110 8.75 -19.32 -11.33
C GLU A 110 8.69 -18.07 -10.46
N GLU A 111 8.58 -16.89 -11.08
CA GLU A 111 8.39 -15.62 -10.38
C GLU A 111 7.08 -15.64 -9.57
N ALA A 112 5.98 -16.14 -10.14
CA ALA A 112 4.71 -16.26 -9.42
C ALA A 112 4.80 -17.24 -8.24
N MET A 113 5.54 -18.34 -8.38
CA MET A 113 5.81 -19.28 -7.28
C MET A 113 6.59 -18.60 -6.16
N GLN A 114 7.60 -17.79 -6.49
CA GLN A 114 8.38 -17.03 -5.52
C GLN A 114 7.52 -15.99 -4.78
N VAL A 115 6.69 -15.23 -5.51
CA VAL A 115 5.73 -14.29 -4.90
C VAL A 115 4.79 -15.03 -3.96
N GLY A 116 4.18 -16.13 -4.42
CA GLY A 116 3.26 -16.93 -3.61
C GLY A 116 3.91 -17.42 -2.32
N ARG A 117 5.10 -18.02 -2.39
CA ARG A 117 5.83 -18.52 -1.21
C ARG A 117 6.16 -17.39 -0.23
N SER A 118 6.67 -16.28 -0.74
CA SER A 118 7.12 -15.15 0.08
C SER A 118 5.96 -14.48 0.80
N VAL A 119 4.85 -14.22 0.10
CA VAL A 119 3.68 -13.59 0.70
C VAL A 119 3.01 -14.55 1.70
N VAL A 120 2.91 -15.84 1.40
CA VAL A 120 2.37 -16.84 2.35
C VAL A 120 3.22 -16.90 3.62
N ALA A 121 4.55 -16.88 3.52
CA ALA A 121 5.42 -16.88 4.69
C ALA A 121 5.22 -15.61 5.55
N ALA A 122 5.14 -14.44 4.92
CA ALA A 122 4.87 -13.18 5.61
C ALA A 122 3.51 -13.16 6.32
N LEU A 123 2.45 -13.60 5.64
CA LEU A 123 1.11 -13.66 6.22
C LEU A 123 1.01 -14.69 7.36
N THR A 124 1.69 -15.83 7.22
CA THR A 124 1.74 -16.84 8.29
C THR A 124 2.34 -16.26 9.57
N LEU A 125 3.42 -15.47 9.45
CA LEU A 125 4.01 -14.77 10.58
C LEU A 125 3.04 -13.75 11.19
N LEU A 126 2.42 -12.90 10.36
CA LEU A 126 1.49 -11.87 10.84
C LEU A 126 0.31 -12.51 11.58
N HIS A 127 -0.33 -13.51 10.97
CA HIS A 127 -1.50 -14.19 11.52
C HIS A 127 -1.16 -14.91 12.84
N ALA A 128 0.01 -15.53 12.93
CA ALA A 128 0.50 -16.16 14.17
C ALA A 128 0.70 -15.17 15.33
N ASN A 129 0.84 -13.88 15.04
CA ASN A 129 1.00 -12.81 16.03
C ASN A 129 -0.28 -11.95 16.19
N GLY A 130 -1.44 -12.43 15.74
CA GLY A 130 -2.72 -11.72 15.87
C GLY A 130 -2.80 -10.45 15.02
N LEU A 131 -2.05 -10.40 13.91
CA LEU A 131 -2.06 -9.30 12.94
C LEU A 131 -2.61 -9.79 11.61
N VAL A 132 -3.30 -8.92 10.89
CA VAL A 132 -3.78 -9.12 9.51
C VAL A 132 -3.25 -8.01 8.61
N HIS A 133 -3.03 -8.28 7.33
CA HIS A 133 -2.42 -7.32 6.41
C HIS A 133 -3.43 -6.36 5.78
N ARG A 134 -4.63 -6.84 5.42
CA ARG A 134 -5.79 -6.08 4.89
C ARG A 134 -5.62 -5.37 3.54
N HIS A 135 -4.39 -5.25 3.06
CA HIS A 135 -4.05 -4.54 1.81
C HIS A 135 -3.13 -5.37 0.92
N ILE A 136 -3.42 -6.66 0.74
CA ILE A 136 -2.61 -7.54 -0.12
C ILE A 136 -2.89 -7.21 -1.59
N GLU A 137 -2.00 -6.41 -2.16
CA GLU A 137 -2.05 -6.03 -3.56
C GLU A 137 -0.64 -5.82 -4.11
N ALA A 138 -0.52 -5.76 -5.43
CA ALA A 138 0.77 -5.67 -6.11
C ALA A 138 1.58 -4.41 -5.72
N ALA A 139 0.93 -3.33 -5.27
CA ALA A 139 1.62 -2.12 -4.83
C ALA A 139 2.35 -2.31 -3.48
N ASN A 140 1.97 -3.34 -2.72
CA ASN A 140 2.46 -3.64 -1.38
C ASN A 140 3.37 -4.87 -1.31
N VAL A 141 3.63 -5.52 -2.44
CA VAL A 141 4.66 -6.54 -2.59
C VAL A 141 5.83 -5.91 -3.31
N VAL A 142 7.02 -6.02 -2.75
CA VAL A 142 8.23 -5.32 -3.21
C VAL A 142 9.41 -6.27 -3.32
N ALA A 143 10.40 -5.90 -4.14
CA ALA A 143 11.68 -6.60 -4.23
C ALA A 143 12.75 -5.84 -3.44
N VAL A 144 13.59 -6.58 -2.72
CA VAL A 144 14.83 -6.10 -2.09
C VAL A 144 15.94 -7.07 -2.48
N GLY A 145 16.77 -6.67 -3.44
CA GLY A 145 17.62 -7.57 -4.19
C GLY A 145 16.79 -8.69 -4.82
N GLU A 146 17.20 -9.93 -4.58
CA GLU A 146 16.52 -11.14 -5.08
C GLU A 146 15.35 -11.60 -4.19
N VAL A 147 15.05 -10.89 -3.11
CA VAL A 147 14.04 -11.31 -2.12
C VAL A 147 12.74 -10.55 -2.34
N VAL A 148 11.65 -11.30 -2.49
CA VAL A 148 10.29 -10.73 -2.49
C VAL A 148 9.84 -10.55 -1.04
N LYS A 149 9.37 -9.35 -0.72
CA LYS A 149 8.87 -8.97 0.60
C LYS A 149 7.49 -8.33 0.53
N LEU A 150 6.70 -8.55 1.58
CA LEU A 150 5.45 -7.85 1.82
C LEU A 150 5.72 -6.61 2.66
N ARG A 151 5.08 -5.48 2.33
CA ARG A 151 5.09 -4.28 3.15
C ARG A 151 4.46 -4.57 4.52
N SER A 152 5.06 -4.04 5.58
CA SER A 152 4.62 -4.33 6.95
C SER A 152 3.75 -3.22 7.53
N ASP A 153 3.84 -2.02 6.97
CA ASP A 153 3.18 -0.79 7.43
C ASP A 153 1.66 -0.75 7.19
N CYS A 154 1.11 -1.74 6.49
CA CYS A 154 -0.33 -1.96 6.29
C CYS A 154 -0.96 -2.84 7.39
N ALA A 155 -0.14 -3.58 8.14
CA ALA A 155 -0.66 -4.56 9.10
C ALA A 155 -1.46 -3.89 10.22
N SER A 156 -2.52 -4.57 10.62
CA SER A 156 -3.46 -4.14 11.64
C SER A 156 -3.70 -5.26 12.63
N GLU A 157 -4.06 -4.89 13.85
CA GLU A 157 -4.42 -5.86 14.87
C GLU A 157 -5.73 -6.55 14.57
N CYS A 158 -5.73 -7.83 14.95
CA CYS A 158 -6.83 -8.76 14.89
C CYS A 158 -6.81 -9.50 16.22
N LEU A 159 -7.12 -8.77 17.30
CA LEU A 159 -7.19 -9.35 18.63
C LEU A 159 -8.65 -9.59 18.98
N ALA A 160 -8.94 -10.80 19.47
CA ALA A 160 -10.23 -11.10 20.05
C ALA A 160 -10.37 -10.31 21.36
N ASP A 161 -11.03 -9.16 21.29
CA ASP A 161 -11.44 -8.36 22.44
C ASP A 161 -12.93 -8.61 22.71
N PRO A 162 -13.32 -9.12 23.89
CA PRO A 162 -14.72 -9.36 24.24
C PRO A 162 -15.66 -8.16 24.05
N GLU A 163 -15.14 -6.93 24.08
CA GLU A 163 -15.93 -5.70 23.94
C GLU A 163 -15.89 -5.09 22.52
N LEU A 164 -14.93 -5.48 21.67
CA LEU A 164 -14.62 -4.76 20.42
C LEU A 164 -14.45 -5.65 19.18
N THR A 165 -13.97 -6.88 19.31
CA THR A 165 -13.70 -7.76 18.15
C THR A 165 -13.78 -9.22 18.55
N THR A 166 -14.67 -9.98 17.94
CA THR A 166 -14.82 -11.41 18.20
C THR A 166 -13.76 -12.24 17.46
N ALA A 167 -13.49 -13.45 17.93
CA ALA A 167 -12.63 -14.40 17.22
C ALA A 167 -13.15 -14.70 15.79
N ALA A 168 -14.47 -14.65 15.59
CA ALA A 168 -15.08 -14.83 14.28
C ALA A 168 -14.78 -13.67 13.33
N GLU A 169 -14.89 -12.42 13.79
CA GLU A 169 -14.52 -11.24 13.00
C GLU A 169 -13.04 -11.25 12.64
N CYS A 170 -12.18 -11.72 13.55
CA CYS A 170 -10.77 -11.87 13.24
C CYS A 170 -10.52 -12.94 12.17
N GLN A 171 -11.22 -14.08 12.25
CA GLN A 171 -11.15 -15.12 11.22
C GLN A 171 -11.60 -14.59 9.86
N GLU A 172 -12.65 -13.75 9.79
CA GLU A 172 -13.09 -13.14 8.53
C GLU A 172 -12.01 -12.23 7.90
N LEU A 173 -11.20 -11.55 8.72
CA LEU A 173 -10.08 -10.73 8.24
C LEU A 173 -8.92 -11.60 7.74
N ILE A 174 -8.63 -12.71 8.42
CA ILE A 174 -7.66 -13.71 7.97
C ILE A 174 -8.10 -14.31 6.62
N ASP A 175 -9.37 -14.70 6.51
CA ASP A 175 -9.94 -15.25 5.28
C ASP A 175 -9.92 -14.21 4.15
N ARG A 176 -10.11 -12.92 4.47
CA ARG A 176 -9.95 -11.82 3.51
C ARG A 176 -8.52 -11.73 2.99
N ASP A 177 -7.52 -11.84 3.86
CA ASP A 177 -6.12 -11.83 3.44
C ASP A 177 -5.83 -12.99 2.46
N VAL A 178 -6.35 -14.19 2.74
CA VAL A 178 -6.20 -15.36 1.86
C VAL A 178 -6.88 -15.15 0.50
N HIS A 179 -8.06 -14.56 0.52
CA HIS A 179 -8.79 -14.20 -0.69
C HIS A 179 -7.99 -13.20 -1.54
N ASP A 180 -7.46 -12.14 -0.93
CA ASP A 180 -6.71 -11.09 -1.61
C ASP A 180 -5.36 -11.60 -2.14
N LEU A 181 -4.67 -12.48 -1.41
CA LEU A 181 -3.51 -13.23 -1.92
C LEU A 181 -3.88 -14.03 -3.18
N SER A 182 -5.03 -14.70 -3.19
CA SER A 182 -5.45 -15.52 -4.33
C SER A 182 -5.79 -14.68 -5.55
N LEU A 183 -6.38 -13.49 -5.35
CA LEU A 183 -6.57 -12.49 -6.40
C LEU A 183 -5.24 -11.90 -6.88
N LEU A 184 -4.28 -11.67 -6.00
CA LEU A 184 -2.93 -11.24 -6.37
C LEU A 184 -2.26 -12.31 -7.25
N LEU A 185 -2.34 -13.59 -6.87
CA LEU A 185 -1.77 -14.71 -7.64
C LEU A 185 -2.41 -14.87 -9.02
N LEU A 186 -3.73 -14.66 -9.13
CA LEU A 186 -4.39 -14.56 -10.42
C LEU A 186 -3.79 -13.41 -11.25
N ARG A 187 -3.74 -12.21 -10.66
CA ARG A 187 -3.31 -11.00 -11.36
C ARG A 187 -1.85 -11.10 -11.81
N VAL A 188 -0.95 -11.68 -11.03
CA VAL A 188 0.45 -11.82 -11.45
C VAL A 188 0.61 -12.76 -12.62
N LEU A 189 -0.23 -13.80 -12.74
CA LEU A 189 -0.15 -14.77 -13.83
C LEU A 189 -0.83 -14.31 -15.12
N THR A 190 -1.91 -13.53 -15.01
CA THR A 190 -2.80 -13.26 -16.15
C THR A 190 -3.09 -11.79 -16.39
N LEU A 191 -2.70 -10.91 -15.46
CA LEU A 191 -3.12 -9.49 -15.38
C LEU A 191 -4.63 -9.29 -15.19
N GLU A 192 -5.42 -10.35 -15.05
CA GLU A 192 -6.86 -10.27 -14.82
C GLU A 192 -7.15 -9.87 -13.38
N LYS A 193 -8.20 -9.05 -13.20
CA LYS A 193 -8.66 -8.62 -11.86
C LYS A 193 -9.66 -9.58 -11.22
N LYS A 194 -10.23 -10.50 -12.01
CA LYS A 194 -11.28 -11.42 -11.60
C LYS A 194 -11.13 -12.71 -12.37
N LEU A 195 -11.36 -13.83 -11.69
CA LEU A 195 -11.31 -15.14 -12.30
C LEU A 195 -12.48 -15.31 -13.27
N SER A 196 -12.18 -15.70 -14.51
CA SER A 196 -13.18 -15.98 -15.55
C SER A 196 -13.17 -17.48 -15.90
N PRO A 197 -14.27 -18.04 -16.44
CA PRO A 197 -14.28 -19.43 -16.90
C PRO A 197 -13.27 -19.72 -18.03
N SER A 198 -12.83 -18.70 -18.76
CA SER A 198 -11.82 -18.82 -19.81
C SER A 198 -10.38 -18.77 -19.29
N THR A 199 -10.17 -18.36 -18.04
CA THR A 199 -8.85 -18.22 -17.45
C THR A 199 -8.19 -19.60 -17.30
N LYS A 200 -7.07 -19.80 -18.00
CA LYS A 200 -6.28 -21.04 -17.90
C LYS A 200 -5.09 -20.81 -16.98
N LEU A 201 -5.12 -21.43 -15.81
CA LEU A 201 -4.02 -21.42 -14.86
C LEU A 201 -3.29 -22.76 -14.92
N ILE A 202 -1.99 -22.73 -14.70
CA ILE A 202 -1.14 -23.93 -14.63
C ILE A 202 -0.93 -24.33 -13.17
N ALA A 203 -0.70 -25.62 -12.93
CA ALA A 203 -0.44 -26.12 -11.59
C ALA A 203 0.78 -25.45 -10.96
N PRO A 204 0.75 -25.11 -9.66
CA PRO A 204 -0.33 -25.38 -8.70
C PRO A 204 -1.44 -24.31 -8.64
N PHE A 205 -1.35 -23.24 -9.44
CA PHE A 205 -2.26 -22.10 -9.38
C PHE A 205 -3.68 -22.40 -9.87
N ASP A 206 -3.84 -23.44 -10.71
CA ASP A 206 -5.13 -24.01 -11.11
C ASP A 206 -5.99 -24.43 -9.92
N LYS A 207 -5.37 -24.80 -8.80
CA LYS A 207 -6.08 -25.14 -7.55
C LYS A 207 -6.04 -23.99 -6.55
N ILE A 208 -4.89 -23.35 -6.36
CA ILE A 208 -4.72 -22.31 -5.33
C ILE A 208 -5.70 -21.16 -5.53
N VAL A 209 -5.73 -20.59 -6.75
CA VAL A 209 -6.50 -19.38 -7.04
C VAL A 209 -8.01 -19.58 -6.85
N PRO A 210 -8.67 -20.56 -7.48
CA PRO A 210 -10.12 -20.71 -7.31
C PRO A 210 -10.50 -21.08 -5.87
N ASN A 211 -9.73 -21.95 -5.20
CA ASN A 211 -10.05 -22.37 -3.84
C ASN A 211 -9.88 -21.24 -2.83
N GLY A 212 -8.79 -20.46 -2.91
CA GLY A 212 -8.60 -19.31 -2.03
C GLY A 212 -9.57 -18.16 -2.31
N ILE A 213 -9.95 -17.92 -3.57
CA ILE A 213 -11.01 -16.94 -3.89
C ILE A 213 -12.36 -17.37 -3.30
N SER A 214 -12.68 -18.67 -3.37
CA SER A 214 -13.95 -19.22 -2.84
C SER A 214 -14.00 -19.30 -1.31
N GLY A 215 -12.84 -19.16 -0.64
CA GLY A 215 -12.71 -19.36 0.81
C GLY A 215 -12.65 -20.83 1.23
N SER A 216 -12.50 -21.77 0.30
CA SER A 216 -12.40 -23.20 0.64
C SER A 216 -11.01 -23.59 1.17
N TRP A 217 -9.97 -22.80 0.88
CA TRP A 217 -8.59 -23.00 1.34
C TRP A 217 -8.14 -21.82 2.21
N GLY A 218 -7.38 -22.12 3.27
CA GLY A 218 -6.61 -21.16 4.06
C GLY A 218 -5.13 -21.16 3.67
N LEU A 219 -4.31 -20.40 4.41
CA LEU A 219 -2.86 -20.30 4.15
C LEU A 219 -2.13 -21.65 4.24
N GLU A 220 -2.54 -22.55 5.13
CA GLU A 220 -1.88 -23.86 5.29
C GLU A 220 -2.00 -24.70 4.01
N GLN A 221 -3.20 -24.81 3.44
CA GLN A 221 -3.42 -25.56 2.20
C GLN A 221 -2.64 -24.93 1.03
N ILE A 222 -2.64 -23.60 0.94
CA ILE A 222 -1.88 -22.87 -0.09
C ILE A 222 -0.38 -23.13 0.08
N SER A 223 0.15 -22.99 1.29
CA SER A 223 1.57 -23.23 1.62
C SER A 223 2.01 -24.64 1.23
N LYS A 224 1.24 -25.65 1.63
CA LYS A 224 1.51 -27.05 1.31
C LYS A 224 1.50 -27.33 -0.20
N THR A 225 0.65 -26.61 -0.94
CA THR A 225 0.55 -26.78 -2.41
C THR A 225 1.68 -26.05 -3.15
N LEU A 226 2.16 -24.91 -2.64
CA LEU A 226 3.33 -24.20 -3.16
C LEU A 226 4.66 -24.91 -2.83
N ASN A 227 4.67 -25.63 -1.72
CA ASN A 227 5.81 -26.39 -1.21
C ASN A 227 5.43 -27.87 -0.99
N PRO A 228 5.05 -28.61 -2.05
CA PRO A 228 4.79 -30.03 -1.90
C PRO A 228 6.11 -30.65 -1.45
N SER A 229 6.15 -31.14 -0.21
CA SER A 229 7.37 -31.59 0.44
C SER A 229 8.22 -32.40 -0.54
N VAL A 230 9.46 -31.97 -0.75
CA VAL A 230 10.51 -32.81 -1.34
C VAL A 230 10.85 -33.85 -0.28
N LEU A 231 9.93 -34.78 -0.04
CA LEU A 231 10.27 -36.06 0.55
C LEU A 231 11.01 -36.82 -0.53
N LYS A 232 12.32 -36.60 -0.62
CA LYS A 232 13.22 -37.59 -1.19
C LYS A 232 13.31 -38.70 -0.15
N PRO A 233 12.77 -39.91 -0.37
CA PRO A 233 13.00 -41.00 0.55
C PRO A 233 14.49 -41.31 0.53
N LEU A 234 15.19 -41.06 1.64
CA LEU A 234 16.46 -41.74 1.89
C LEU A 234 16.12 -43.21 2.13
N VAL A 235 16.03 -43.97 1.04
CA VAL A 235 16.21 -45.42 1.10
C VAL A 235 17.67 -45.66 0.76
N PRO A 236 18.54 -46.01 1.72
CA PRO A 236 19.75 -46.71 1.37
C PRO A 236 19.36 -48.14 1.00
N GLU A 237 19.31 -48.42 -0.30
CA GLU A 237 19.53 -49.78 -0.81
C GLU A 237 20.95 -50.19 -0.42
N SER A 238 21.08 -51.18 0.47
CA SER A 238 21.85 -52.41 0.15
C SER A 238 22.03 -53.34 1.36
N VAL A 239 21.33 -54.48 1.26
CA VAL A 239 21.80 -55.88 1.43
C VAL A 239 22.54 -56.28 2.72
N THR A 240 21.94 -57.19 3.52
CA THR A 240 22.26 -58.65 3.55
C THR A 240 21.81 -59.30 4.86
N THR A 241 20.79 -60.15 4.73
CA THR A 241 20.58 -61.48 5.34
C THR A 241 21.25 -61.86 6.68
N SER A 242 20.40 -62.23 7.64
CA SER A 242 20.67 -63.08 8.80
C SER A 242 21.11 -64.50 8.36
N LYS A 243 21.90 -65.32 9.09
CA LYS A 243 21.71 -65.93 10.43
C LYS A 243 22.91 -66.92 10.72
N PRO A 244 22.95 -67.72 11.82
CA PRO A 244 23.75 -67.50 13.04
C PRO A 244 24.84 -68.57 13.33
N ILE A 245 25.79 -68.31 14.25
CA ILE A 245 26.60 -69.36 14.91
C ILE A 245 26.71 -69.12 16.42
N VAL A 246 26.46 -70.21 17.17
CA VAL A 246 26.51 -70.40 18.62
C VAL A 246 27.93 -70.79 19.06
N ALA A 247 28.38 -70.29 20.22
CA ALA A 247 29.04 -71.01 21.33
C ALA A 247 29.99 -70.08 22.11
N GLY A 248 29.83 -70.01 23.43
CA GLY A 248 30.80 -69.36 24.36
C GLY A 248 32.03 -70.26 24.62
N PRO A 249 32.77 -70.13 25.75
CA PRO A 249 32.59 -69.19 26.85
C PRO A 249 33.92 -68.58 27.42
N GLN A 250 33.78 -67.83 28.53
CA GLN A 250 34.73 -67.61 29.63
C GLN A 250 35.66 -66.38 29.65
N VAL A 251 35.44 -65.61 30.74
CA VAL A 251 36.31 -64.63 31.41
C VAL A 251 37.45 -65.38 32.14
N PRO A 252 38.59 -64.75 32.45
CA PRO A 252 38.75 -64.30 33.84
C PRO A 252 39.41 -62.93 34.03
N GLN A 253 39.01 -62.30 35.14
CA GLN A 253 39.52 -61.06 35.73
C GLN A 253 40.97 -61.15 36.20
N ALA A 254 41.68 -60.02 36.14
CA ALA A 254 42.65 -59.54 37.14
C ALA A 254 43.07 -58.11 36.73
N LYS A 255 43.41 -57.13 37.57
CA LYS A 255 43.33 -56.77 39.00
C LYS A 255 44.11 -55.43 39.05
N LEU A 256 43.61 -54.45 39.81
CA LEU A 256 44.34 -53.41 40.59
C LEU A 256 45.35 -52.51 39.83
N ASP A 257 45.60 -51.24 40.12
CA ASP A 257 45.29 -50.32 41.21
C ASP A 257 45.65 -48.88 40.75
N PHE A 258 45.06 -47.91 41.45
CA PHE A 258 45.52 -46.53 41.76
C PHE A 258 46.69 -45.90 40.98
N GLN A 259 46.51 -44.65 40.53
CA GLN A 259 47.11 -43.46 41.18
C GLN A 259 46.78 -42.14 40.48
N THR A 260 46.72 -41.11 41.32
CA THR A 260 46.40 -39.70 41.12
C THR A 260 47.51 -38.92 40.41
N GLU A 261 47.12 -37.98 39.51
CA GLU A 261 47.77 -36.78 38.89
C GLU A 261 49.30 -36.55 38.93
N PRO A 262 49.93 -35.93 37.90
CA PRO A 262 49.56 -34.58 37.41
C PRO A 262 49.62 -34.34 35.88
N ALA A 263 49.01 -33.25 35.41
CA ALA A 263 49.11 -32.72 34.04
C ALA A 263 50.56 -32.33 33.67
N PRO A 264 50.98 -32.46 32.39
CA PRO A 264 50.90 -31.30 31.50
C PRO A 264 50.65 -31.60 29.98
N GLN A 265 49.93 -30.68 29.35
CA GLN A 265 49.95 -30.23 27.94
C GLN A 265 50.56 -31.13 26.85
N VAL A 266 49.74 -31.64 25.92
CA VAL A 266 50.01 -31.69 24.45
C VAL A 266 48.68 -31.69 23.67
N ALA A 267 48.67 -30.93 22.58
CA ALA A 267 47.63 -30.67 21.58
C ALA A 267 46.62 -31.80 21.28
N GLU A 268 45.33 -31.43 21.27
CA GLU A 268 44.26 -32.26 20.72
C GLU A 268 44.03 -31.89 19.24
N HIS A 269 44.38 -32.83 18.36
CA HIS A 269 43.96 -32.84 16.96
C HIS A 269 42.47 -33.17 16.88
N VAL A 270 41.65 -32.21 16.48
CA VAL A 270 40.31 -32.46 15.96
C VAL A 270 40.44 -32.74 14.45
N PRO A 271 39.96 -33.87 13.91
CA PRO A 271 39.91 -34.07 12.47
C PRO A 271 38.78 -33.21 11.89
N THR A 272 39.14 -32.03 11.38
CA THR A 272 38.27 -31.26 10.48
C THR A 272 38.21 -31.98 9.13
N VAL A 273 37.04 -32.51 8.80
CA VAL A 273 36.72 -32.95 7.44
C VAL A 273 36.82 -31.71 6.53
N SER A 274 37.82 -31.75 5.65
CA SER A 274 38.10 -30.74 4.65
C SER A 274 36.99 -30.73 3.59
N HIS A 275 36.18 -29.68 3.57
CA HIS A 275 35.60 -29.20 2.32
C HIS A 275 36.57 -28.14 1.77
N GLY A 276 37.34 -28.54 0.77
CA GLY A 276 38.25 -27.62 0.08
C GLY A 276 37.49 -26.42 -0.50
N PRO A 277 38.11 -25.23 -0.56
CA PRO A 277 37.49 -24.09 -1.22
C PRO A 277 37.35 -24.39 -2.71
N ILE A 278 36.16 -24.19 -3.26
CA ILE A 278 35.97 -24.10 -4.70
C ILE A 278 36.71 -22.83 -5.16
N VAL A 279 37.88 -23.03 -5.76
CA VAL A 279 38.67 -21.99 -6.42
C VAL A 279 38.01 -21.67 -7.74
N LEU A 280 37.29 -20.55 -7.81
CA LEU A 280 36.95 -19.91 -9.08
C LEU A 280 38.20 -19.19 -9.61
N PRO A 281 38.53 -19.31 -10.91
CA PRO A 281 39.70 -18.66 -11.47
C PRO A 281 39.56 -17.14 -11.35
N ARG A 282 40.55 -16.49 -10.71
CA ARG A 282 40.74 -15.03 -10.72
C ARG A 282 40.77 -14.56 -12.18
N HIS A 283 39.70 -13.92 -12.63
CA HIS A 283 39.81 -12.98 -13.73
C HIS A 283 40.60 -11.80 -13.21
N HIS A 284 41.73 -11.51 -13.87
CA HIS A 284 42.42 -10.24 -13.74
C HIS A 284 41.40 -9.13 -13.92
N VAL A 285 41.29 -8.26 -12.92
CA VAL A 285 40.67 -6.94 -13.09
C VAL A 285 41.67 -6.14 -13.91
N GLU A 286 41.57 -6.24 -15.24
CA GLU A 286 42.05 -5.17 -16.11
C GLU A 286 41.05 -4.01 -15.96
N GLU A 287 41.55 -2.86 -15.51
CA GLU A 287 40.79 -1.62 -15.52
C GLU A 287 40.34 -1.31 -16.96
N PRO A 288 39.03 -1.11 -17.24
CA PRO A 288 38.64 -0.62 -18.53
C PRO A 288 38.92 0.87 -18.59
N ALA A 289 39.95 1.19 -19.38
CA ALA A 289 40.25 2.50 -19.89
C ALA A 289 39.01 3.19 -20.49
N GLU A 290 39.04 4.52 -20.41
CA GLU A 290 38.12 5.45 -21.05
C GLU A 290 37.74 5.12 -22.51
N ARG A 291 36.51 5.52 -22.87
CA ARG A 291 35.98 5.82 -24.22
C ARG A 291 35.60 4.65 -25.12
N GLY A 292 34.34 4.23 -25.00
CA GLY A 292 33.53 3.74 -26.10
C GLY A 292 32.32 4.66 -26.31
N PHE A 293 32.45 5.64 -27.21
CA PHE A 293 31.37 6.54 -27.64
C PHE A 293 30.16 5.72 -28.12
N ARG A 294 29.07 5.78 -27.36
CA ARG A 294 27.84 4.99 -27.55
C ARG A 294 27.09 5.49 -28.79
N TRP A 295 27.52 5.06 -29.98
CA TRP A 295 26.94 5.43 -31.28
C TRP A 295 25.41 5.28 -31.34
N TRP A 296 24.85 4.30 -30.61
CA TRP A 296 23.41 4.10 -30.50
C TRP A 296 22.63 5.22 -29.79
N ILE A 297 23.26 5.93 -28.84
CA ILE A 297 22.67 7.13 -28.21
C ILE A 297 22.63 8.29 -29.21
N GLY A 298 23.64 8.39 -30.08
CA GLY A 298 23.66 9.32 -31.20
C GLY A 298 22.57 9.03 -32.23
N CYS A 299 22.34 7.75 -32.56
CA CYS A 299 21.26 7.34 -33.45
C CYS A 299 19.87 7.63 -32.86
N ALA A 300 19.66 7.36 -31.57
CA ALA A 300 18.39 7.65 -30.89
C ALA A 300 18.11 9.17 -30.84
N ALA A 301 19.13 9.99 -30.54
CA ALA A 301 19.02 11.45 -30.58
C ALA A 301 18.75 11.97 -32.00
N ALA A 302 19.39 11.41 -33.02
CA ALA A 302 19.17 11.79 -34.42
C ALA A 302 17.75 11.46 -34.90
N VAL A 303 17.20 10.30 -34.50
CA VAL A 303 15.80 9.93 -34.80
C VAL A 303 14.82 10.87 -34.09
N LEU A 304 15.09 11.23 -32.84
CA LEU A 304 14.24 12.14 -32.07
C LEU A 304 14.27 13.57 -32.65
N VAL A 305 15.44 14.05 -33.09
CA VAL A 305 15.58 15.33 -33.80
C VAL A 305 14.91 15.29 -35.17
N ALA A 306 15.05 14.20 -35.94
CA ALA A 306 14.36 14.04 -37.22
C ALA A 306 12.84 14.01 -37.05
N PHE A 307 12.34 13.37 -35.98
CA PHE A 307 10.93 13.34 -35.62
C PHE A 307 10.41 14.73 -35.23
N LEU A 308 11.16 15.48 -34.42
CA LEU A 308 10.81 16.86 -34.06
C LEU A 308 10.86 17.80 -35.27
N LEU A 309 11.86 17.67 -36.15
CA LEU A 309 11.94 18.45 -37.39
C LEU A 309 10.82 18.09 -38.36
N TYR A 310 10.45 16.81 -38.47
CA TYR A 310 9.31 16.36 -39.28
C TYR A 310 8.00 16.97 -38.77
N PHE A 311 7.77 17.01 -37.45
CA PHE A 311 6.59 17.66 -36.88
C PHE A 311 6.63 19.19 -37.01
N HIS A 312 7.81 19.80 -36.92
CA HIS A 312 7.98 21.24 -37.08
C HIS A 312 7.77 21.68 -38.54
N TYR A 313 8.19 20.88 -39.51
CA TYR A 313 7.97 21.13 -40.95
C TYR A 313 6.60 20.66 -41.45
N SER A 314 5.97 19.67 -40.81
CA SER A 314 4.63 19.19 -41.18
C SER A 314 3.49 20.01 -40.57
N GLY A 315 3.79 20.96 -39.68
CA GLY A 315 2.83 21.94 -39.15
C GLY A 315 2.47 23.09 -40.10
N GLY A 316 2.99 23.10 -41.32
CA GLY A 316 2.81 24.16 -42.30
C GLY A 316 1.82 23.83 -43.42
N LYS A 317 0.53 23.57 -43.12
CA LYS A 317 -0.57 23.75 -44.09
C LYS A 317 -1.75 24.42 -43.42
N LYS A 318 -1.70 25.75 -43.41
CA LYS A 318 -2.88 26.60 -43.21
C LYS A 318 -3.75 26.47 -44.46
N THR A 319 -5.01 26.04 -44.31
CA THR A 319 -6.01 26.20 -45.36
C THR A 319 -6.82 27.44 -45.02
N GLU A 320 -6.44 28.51 -45.69
CA GLU A 320 -7.14 29.78 -45.82
C GLU A 320 -8.29 29.60 -46.82
N THR A 321 -9.54 29.88 -46.41
CA THR A 321 -10.68 29.93 -47.33
C THR A 321 -10.97 31.39 -47.67
N ALA A 322 -10.41 31.78 -48.82
CA ALA A 322 -10.84 32.75 -49.82
C ALA A 322 -11.84 33.88 -49.45
N GLN A 323 -11.37 35.10 -49.68
CA GLN A 323 -12.12 36.33 -49.91
C GLN A 323 -11.93 36.78 -51.37
N ALA A 324 -12.96 37.34 -52.03
CA ALA A 324 -12.86 38.10 -53.30
C ALA A 324 -14.13 38.99 -53.49
N PRO A 325 -14.14 40.07 -54.32
CA PRO A 325 -14.13 41.46 -53.80
C PRO A 325 -15.13 42.48 -54.43
N ALA A 326 -15.23 43.67 -53.78
CA ALA A 326 -15.45 45.08 -54.25
C ALA A 326 -16.61 45.43 -55.23
N ALA A 327 -17.34 46.58 -55.24
CA ALA A 327 -17.49 47.89 -54.55
C ALA A 327 -18.86 48.51 -55.07
N PRO A 328 -19.27 49.81 -54.95
CA PRO A 328 -18.77 50.99 -54.20
C PRO A 328 -19.85 51.86 -53.45
N ILE A 329 -19.35 52.74 -52.56
CA ILE A 329 -19.69 54.17 -52.25
C ILE A 329 -21.12 54.70 -52.51
N VAL A 330 -21.79 55.31 -51.50
CA VAL A 330 -22.32 56.71 -51.48
C VAL A 330 -22.58 57.18 -50.03
N GLU A 331 -22.23 58.44 -49.75
CA GLU A 331 -22.51 59.28 -48.58
C GLU A 331 -24.02 59.44 -48.25
N SER A 332 -24.35 59.83 -47.00
CA SER A 332 -25.08 61.09 -46.73
C SER A 332 -25.75 61.12 -45.34
N SER A 333 -25.47 62.22 -44.63
CA SER A 333 -26.35 63.01 -43.74
C SER A 333 -26.91 62.41 -42.44
N ALA A 334 -26.39 62.94 -41.33
CA ALA A 334 -27.09 63.16 -40.05
C ALA A 334 -28.22 64.22 -40.21
N PRO A 335 -28.84 64.77 -39.13
CA PRO A 335 -29.19 64.29 -37.79
C PRO A 335 -30.72 64.47 -37.55
N VAL A 336 -31.26 64.36 -36.32
CA VAL A 336 -32.19 65.34 -35.69
C VAL A 336 -32.81 64.82 -34.37
N ALA A 337 -32.59 65.64 -33.35
CA ALA A 337 -33.42 66.00 -32.19
C ALA A 337 -33.88 64.97 -31.13
N SER A 338 -33.34 65.23 -29.92
CA SER A 338 -34.08 65.64 -28.70
C SER A 338 -35.23 64.79 -28.20
N ALA A 339 -35.07 64.24 -26.98
CA ALA A 339 -35.68 64.84 -25.78
C ALA A 339 -35.31 64.05 -24.51
N THR A 340 -34.94 64.80 -23.49
CA THR A 340 -34.74 64.41 -22.10
C THR A 340 -36.01 63.82 -21.47
N THR A 341 -35.90 62.67 -20.83
CA THR A 341 -36.68 62.32 -19.63
C THR A 341 -35.85 61.41 -18.72
N VAL A 342 -35.58 61.89 -17.51
CA VAL A 342 -35.24 61.08 -16.33
C VAL A 342 -36.58 60.86 -15.63
N PRO A 343 -36.96 59.63 -15.23
CA PRO A 343 -36.58 59.18 -13.89
C PRO A 343 -36.39 57.67 -13.72
N GLU A 344 -35.89 57.34 -12.52
CA GLU A 344 -36.40 56.27 -11.67
C GLU A 344 -35.36 55.23 -11.25
N SER A 345 -34.96 55.41 -10.00
CA SER A 345 -34.20 54.52 -9.16
C SER A 345 -34.88 53.15 -9.12
N VAL A 346 -34.23 52.12 -9.67
CA VAL A 346 -34.45 50.73 -9.27
C VAL A 346 -33.21 50.29 -8.51
N VAL A 347 -33.33 50.41 -7.20
CA VAL A 347 -32.50 49.72 -6.20
C VAL A 347 -32.55 48.23 -6.52
N GLN A 348 -31.47 47.67 -7.05
CA GLN A 348 -31.29 46.23 -7.00
C GLN A 348 -30.92 45.84 -5.55
N PRO A 349 -31.57 44.83 -4.96
CA PRO A 349 -31.34 44.47 -3.58
C PRO A 349 -29.94 43.89 -3.46
N VAL A 350 -29.11 44.54 -2.62
CA VAL A 350 -27.93 43.91 -2.03
C VAL A 350 -28.45 42.67 -1.28
N VAL A 351 -28.22 41.50 -1.87
CA VAL A 351 -28.35 40.23 -1.15
C VAL A 351 -27.32 40.29 -0.04
N LYS A 352 -27.81 40.58 1.17
CA LYS A 352 -27.10 40.32 2.42
C LYS A 352 -26.57 38.89 2.31
N GLN A 353 -25.24 38.73 2.28
CA GLN A 353 -24.63 37.46 2.60
C GLN A 353 -25.01 37.15 4.04
N GLU A 354 -26.05 36.36 4.19
CA GLU A 354 -26.44 35.73 5.43
C GLU A 354 -25.29 34.81 5.83
N ALA A 355 -24.82 34.97 7.07
CA ALA A 355 -23.80 34.10 7.64
C ALA A 355 -24.23 32.63 7.47
N PRO A 356 -23.29 31.69 7.25
CA PRO A 356 -23.64 30.28 7.20
C PRO A 356 -24.39 29.90 8.50
N PRO A 357 -25.48 29.13 8.40
CA PRO A 357 -26.23 28.73 9.58
C PRO A 357 -25.28 27.97 10.50
N ALA A 358 -25.27 28.33 11.79
CA ALA A 358 -24.44 27.68 12.79
C ALA A 358 -24.66 26.15 12.76
N PRO A 359 -23.62 25.35 13.08
CA PRO A 359 -23.75 23.90 13.14
C PRO A 359 -24.90 23.57 14.08
N SER A 360 -25.89 22.83 13.59
CA SER A 360 -27.01 22.41 14.43
C SER A 360 -26.46 21.47 15.51
N HIS A 361 -26.77 21.76 16.77
CA HIS A 361 -26.49 20.85 17.89
C HIS A 361 -27.06 19.47 17.56
N MET A 362 -26.23 18.44 17.69
CA MET A 362 -26.68 17.07 17.43
C MET A 362 -27.78 16.69 18.42
N GLN A 363 -28.89 16.18 17.90
CA GLN A 363 -29.98 15.62 18.68
C GLN A 363 -29.63 14.19 19.07
N ALA A 364 -30.31 13.66 20.09
CA ALA A 364 -30.13 12.26 20.46
C ALA A 364 -30.69 11.35 19.35
N GLY A 365 -29.88 10.41 18.87
CA GLY A 365 -30.30 9.43 17.87
C GLY A 365 -29.17 8.91 16.99
N TRP A 366 -29.53 8.09 16.00
CA TRP A 366 -28.57 7.55 15.04
C TRP A 366 -28.33 8.53 13.90
N TYR A 367 -27.07 8.63 13.47
CA TYR A 367 -26.64 9.44 12.34
C TYR A 367 -25.83 8.61 11.36
N VAL A 368 -25.97 8.89 10.07
CA VAL A 368 -25.16 8.28 9.00
C VAL A 368 -24.05 9.25 8.63
N ILE A 369 -22.82 8.96 9.05
CA ILE A 369 -21.65 9.83 8.88
C ILE A 369 -20.82 9.37 7.68
N ALA A 370 -20.52 10.31 6.78
CA ALA A 370 -19.77 10.02 5.54
C ALA A 370 -18.44 10.77 5.43
N TYR A 371 -18.30 11.91 6.10
CA TYR A 371 -17.07 12.70 6.08
C TYR A 371 -16.88 13.41 7.42
N THR A 372 -15.63 13.68 7.77
CA THR A 372 -15.23 14.45 8.96
C THR A 372 -14.22 15.53 8.54
N TYR A 373 -14.30 16.71 9.15
CA TYR A 373 -13.50 17.89 8.84
C TYR A 373 -13.10 18.61 10.12
N ASN A 374 -11.92 19.22 10.11
CA ASN A 374 -11.43 20.02 11.25
C ASN A 374 -12.01 21.44 11.25
N HIS A 375 -12.41 21.96 10.09
CA HIS A 375 -12.99 23.29 9.93
C HIS A 375 -14.39 23.26 9.31
N GLU A 376 -15.25 24.16 9.78
CA GLU A 376 -16.67 24.23 9.40
C GLU A 376 -16.86 24.58 7.92
N ASP A 377 -16.03 25.50 7.40
CA ASP A 377 -16.05 25.96 6.01
C ASP A 377 -15.80 24.81 5.02
N GLN A 378 -14.90 23.89 5.38
CA GLN A 378 -14.61 22.69 4.60
C GLN A 378 -15.82 21.74 4.54
N ALA A 379 -16.47 21.53 5.68
CA ALA A 379 -17.68 20.71 5.76
C ALA A 379 -18.81 21.33 4.92
N TRP A 380 -19.05 22.63 5.03
CA TRP A 380 -20.06 23.34 4.24
C TRP A 380 -19.78 23.31 2.73
N LYS A 381 -18.51 23.48 2.33
CA LYS A 381 -18.10 23.38 0.92
C LYS A 381 -18.41 21.99 0.36
N LYS A 382 -18.13 20.94 1.13
CA LYS A 382 -18.39 19.56 0.72
C LYS A 382 -19.89 19.24 0.71
N VAL A 383 -20.66 19.67 1.72
CA VAL A 383 -22.13 19.56 1.72
C VAL A 383 -22.72 20.22 0.47
N SER A 384 -22.28 21.44 0.14
CA SER A 384 -22.73 22.16 -1.05
C SER A 384 -22.45 21.40 -2.35
N ALA A 385 -21.31 20.72 -2.45
CA ALA A 385 -20.98 19.87 -3.58
C ALA A 385 -21.89 18.62 -3.66
N ILE A 386 -22.16 17.99 -2.51
CA ILE A 386 -23.04 16.82 -2.44
C ILE A 386 -24.48 17.21 -2.80
N ILE A 387 -25.00 18.35 -2.33
CA ILE A 387 -26.36 18.80 -2.66
C ILE A 387 -26.54 18.93 -4.18
N LYS A 388 -25.53 19.42 -4.91
CA LYS A 388 -25.61 19.55 -6.38
C LYS A 388 -25.79 18.22 -7.12
N GLN A 389 -25.28 17.13 -6.58
CA GLN A 389 -25.28 15.81 -7.24
C GLN A 389 -26.29 14.82 -6.61
N HIS A 390 -26.52 14.94 -5.31
CA HIS A 390 -27.24 13.97 -4.47
C HIS A 390 -28.08 14.66 -3.38
N ALA A 391 -28.90 15.66 -3.75
CA ALA A 391 -29.80 16.35 -2.82
C ALA A 391 -30.74 15.42 -2.03
N SER A 392 -31.11 14.27 -2.60
CA SER A 392 -31.98 13.27 -1.96
C SER A 392 -31.39 12.63 -0.70
N LEU A 393 -30.07 12.72 -0.49
CA LEU A 393 -29.40 12.22 0.71
C LEU A 393 -29.49 13.17 1.91
N LYS A 394 -30.01 14.39 1.72
CA LYS A 394 -30.16 15.41 2.78
C LYS A 394 -28.86 15.60 3.60
N PRO A 395 -27.74 15.95 2.95
CA PRO A 395 -26.47 16.15 3.65
C PRO A 395 -26.54 17.36 4.59
N LEU A 396 -26.02 17.20 5.81
CA LEU A 396 -26.03 18.19 6.88
C LEU A 396 -24.66 18.25 7.54
N VAL A 397 -24.20 19.46 7.91
CA VAL A 397 -23.03 19.62 8.78
C VAL A 397 -23.48 19.49 10.23
N VAL A 398 -22.89 18.55 10.97
CA VAL A 398 -23.18 18.30 12.39
C VAL A 398 -21.90 18.30 13.20
N SER A 399 -21.98 18.72 14.46
CA SER A 399 -20.86 18.66 15.41
C SER A 399 -21.37 18.23 16.78
N PRO A 400 -20.72 17.29 17.48
CA PRO A 400 -21.17 16.83 18.80
C PRO A 400 -21.21 17.94 19.85
N ASN A 401 -20.27 18.90 19.78
CA ASN A 401 -20.04 19.92 20.81
C ASN A 401 -20.19 21.36 20.25
N GLY A 402 -20.70 21.54 19.03
CA GLY A 402 -20.74 22.83 18.34
C GLY A 402 -19.37 23.38 17.94
N ARG A 403 -18.30 22.62 18.16
CA ARG A 403 -16.91 22.88 17.78
C ARG A 403 -16.32 21.64 17.11
N GLY A 404 -15.24 21.79 16.34
CA GLY A 404 -14.63 20.69 15.60
C GLY A 404 -14.43 19.42 16.44
N PRO A 405 -14.58 18.21 15.87
CA PRO A 405 -14.72 17.94 14.44
C PRO A 405 -16.13 18.21 13.89
N PHE A 406 -16.19 18.72 12.65
CA PHE A 406 -17.42 18.93 11.87
C PHE A 406 -17.63 17.72 10.95
N MET A 407 -18.79 17.09 11.03
CA MET A 407 -19.09 15.87 10.30
C MET A 407 -20.19 16.12 9.29
N ILE A 408 -20.16 15.39 8.18
CA ILE A 408 -21.25 15.37 7.20
C ILE A 408 -22.12 14.17 7.48
N ALA A 409 -23.33 14.44 7.95
CA ALA A 409 -24.37 13.45 8.15
C ALA A 409 -25.36 13.43 6.97
N PHE A 410 -25.87 12.25 6.61
CA PHE A 410 -27.01 12.11 5.70
C PHE A 410 -28.29 11.96 6.50
N GLY A 411 -29.11 13.01 6.54
CA GLY A 411 -30.29 13.10 7.40
C GLY A 411 -29.98 13.52 8.85
N GLY A 412 -31.04 13.83 9.60
CA GLY A 412 -30.96 14.17 11.03
C GLY A 412 -30.95 12.93 11.94
N ALA A 413 -31.17 13.12 13.24
CA ALA A 413 -31.34 12.03 14.18
C ALA A 413 -32.49 11.10 13.74
N MET A 414 -32.22 9.80 13.66
CA MET A 414 -33.17 8.78 13.18
C MET A 414 -33.06 7.48 13.99
N SER A 415 -33.94 6.51 13.72
CA SER A 415 -33.81 5.16 14.30
C SER A 415 -32.62 4.40 13.71
N ARG A 416 -32.23 3.29 14.34
CA ARG A 416 -31.14 2.45 13.82
C ARG A 416 -31.49 1.87 12.44
N GLU A 417 -32.71 1.38 12.28
CA GLU A 417 -33.22 0.79 11.05
C GLU A 417 -33.25 1.82 9.91
N GLU A 418 -33.67 3.05 10.22
CA GLU A 418 -33.64 4.17 9.27
C GLU A 418 -32.20 4.53 8.87
N ALA A 419 -31.27 4.55 9.82
CA ALA A 419 -29.86 4.83 9.57
C ALA A 419 -29.22 3.77 8.67
N GLU A 420 -29.55 2.49 8.85
CA GLU A 420 -29.07 1.40 7.98
C GLU A 420 -29.62 1.54 6.55
N ALA A 421 -30.89 1.89 6.40
CA ALA A 421 -31.50 2.15 5.09
C ALA A 421 -30.87 3.36 4.39
N VAL A 422 -30.59 4.45 5.12
CA VAL A 422 -29.92 5.64 4.59
C VAL A 422 -28.47 5.34 4.22
N ARG A 423 -27.73 4.59 5.04
CA ARG A 423 -26.35 4.13 4.72
C ARG A 423 -26.32 3.33 3.43
N SER A 424 -27.23 2.37 3.28
CA SER A 424 -27.34 1.54 2.07
C SER A 424 -27.60 2.39 0.83
N ARG A 425 -28.53 3.35 0.93
CA ARG A 425 -28.83 4.30 -0.16
C ARG A 425 -27.64 5.19 -0.50
N ALA A 426 -26.94 5.71 0.50
CA ALA A 426 -25.77 6.56 0.32
C ALA A 426 -24.64 5.80 -0.41
N ARG A 427 -24.33 4.58 0.02
CA ARG A 427 -23.32 3.73 -0.65
C ARG A 427 -23.71 3.40 -2.09
N LYS A 428 -24.99 3.11 -2.34
CA LYS A 428 -25.51 2.88 -3.70
C LYS A 428 -25.43 4.14 -4.59
N ALA A 429 -25.53 5.32 -3.99
CA ALA A 429 -25.39 6.61 -4.66
C ALA A 429 -23.91 7.01 -4.89
N GLY A 430 -22.94 6.15 -4.57
CA GLY A 430 -21.51 6.40 -4.81
C GLY A 430 -20.81 7.17 -3.69
N MET A 431 -21.45 7.31 -2.52
CA MET A 431 -20.76 7.87 -1.33
C MET A 431 -19.68 6.90 -0.83
N PRO A 432 -18.70 7.40 -0.04
CA PRO A 432 -17.57 6.61 0.44
C PRO A 432 -18.00 5.30 1.13
N ARG A 433 -17.24 4.22 0.91
CA ARG A 433 -17.59 2.88 1.43
C ARG A 433 -17.53 2.80 2.96
N ASP A 434 -16.69 3.63 3.55
CA ASP A 434 -16.54 3.86 4.98
C ASP A 434 -17.69 4.68 5.60
N THR A 435 -18.70 5.11 4.82
CA THR A 435 -19.93 5.69 5.40
C THR A 435 -20.52 4.73 6.45
N PHE A 436 -20.64 5.19 7.69
CA PHE A 436 -21.02 4.38 8.85
C PHE A 436 -22.21 5.01 9.60
N ILE A 437 -22.80 4.24 10.51
CA ILE A 437 -23.85 4.74 11.41
C ILE A 437 -23.29 4.86 12.82
N ARG A 438 -23.67 5.92 13.55
CA ARG A 438 -23.25 6.13 14.94
C ARG A 438 -24.40 6.69 15.74
N ASN A 439 -24.57 6.13 16.95
CA ASN A 439 -25.52 6.66 17.92
C ASN A 439 -24.88 7.81 18.71
N TYR A 440 -25.59 8.92 18.82
CA TYR A 440 -25.23 10.04 19.67
C TYR A 440 -26.29 10.16 20.78
N PRO A 441 -25.94 9.90 22.05
CA PRO A 441 -26.87 10.05 23.16
C PRO A 441 -27.19 11.52 23.43
N SER A 442 -28.30 11.80 24.12
CA SER A 442 -28.62 13.15 24.59
C SER A 442 -27.51 13.65 25.52
N GLN A 443 -26.89 14.78 25.19
CA GLN A 443 -26.01 15.50 26.10
C GLN A 443 -26.88 16.03 27.25
N GLY A 444 -26.65 15.51 28.46
CA GLY A 444 -27.34 15.92 29.69
C GLY A 444 -26.78 17.20 30.29
#